data_AF-A0A382JDK1-F1
#
_entry.id   AF-A0A382JDK1-F1
#
_cell.length_a   1.000
_cell.length_b   1.000
_cell.length_c   1.000
_cell.angle_alpha   90.00
_cell.angle_beta   90.00
_cell.angle_gamma   90.00
#
_symmetry.space_group_name_H-M   'P 1'
#
loop_
_entity.id
_entity.type
_entity.pdbx_description
1 polymer ?
#
loop_
_entity_poly.entity_id
_entity_poly.type
_entity_poly.pdbx_seq_one_letter_code
_entity_poly.pdbx_strand_id
1 'polypeptide(L)' 'MKVTYNWLKQYVDFEWSPEELAERLTMIGLEVESVEKVSGGFEGIVVAEVLSKEPHPDADRLSLCKVNDGTGERQIVCGA' A
#
# COMPACT_ATOMS: atom_id res chain seq x y z
N MET A 1 16.27 10.62 -5.45
CA MET A 1 15.34 10.81 -4.30
C MET A 1 13.96 10.36 -4.75
N LYS A 2 13.20 9.61 -3.94
CA LYS A 2 11.80 9.25 -4.27
C LYS A 2 10.84 10.02 -3.37
N VAL A 3 9.77 10.55 -3.95
CA VAL A 3 8.70 11.28 -3.25
C VAL A 3 7.35 10.83 -3.79
N THR A 4 6.31 10.86 -2.97
CA THR A 4 4.97 10.54 -3.45
C THR A 4 4.29 11.78 -4.00
N TYR A 5 3.60 11.64 -5.13
CA TYR A 5 2.86 12.72 -5.77
C TYR A 5 1.84 13.38 -4.83
N ASN A 6 1.12 12.57 -4.03
CA ASN A 6 0.16 13.07 -3.06
C ASN A 6 0.82 13.86 -1.92
N TRP A 7 2.04 13.51 -1.51
CA TRP A 7 2.75 14.27 -0.48
C TRP A 7 3.15 15.65 -1.00
N LEU A 8 3.60 15.78 -2.26
CA LEU A 8 3.90 17.08 -2.86
C LEU A 8 2.67 18.01 -2.88
N LYS A 9 1.48 17.46 -3.16
CA LYS A 9 0.21 18.21 -3.13
C LYS A 9 -0.17 18.75 -1.75
N GLN A 10 0.43 18.26 -0.67
CA GLN A 10 0.21 18.83 0.67
C GLN A 10 0.97 20.15 0.88
N TYR A 11 1.96 20.45 0.05
CA TYR A 11 2.80 21.65 0.19
C TYR A 11 2.53 22.68 -0.90
N VAL A 12 2.16 22.25 -2.10
CA VAL A 12 1.95 23.13 -3.25
C VAL A 12 0.74 22.65 -4.03
N ASP A 13 -0.16 23.60 -4.35
CA ASP A 13 -1.31 23.34 -5.20
C ASP A 13 -0.90 23.30 -6.69
N PHE A 14 -1.22 22.21 -7.36
CA PHE A 14 -1.06 22.05 -8.81
C PHE A 14 -2.01 20.99 -9.35
N GLU A 15 -2.39 21.14 -10.62
CA GLU A 15 -3.37 20.27 -11.28
C GLU A 15 -2.75 19.32 -12.33
N TRP A 16 -1.43 19.39 -12.53
CA TRP A 16 -0.72 18.56 -13.50
C TRP A 16 -0.75 17.07 -13.17
N SER A 17 -0.84 16.22 -14.18
CA SER A 17 -0.64 14.78 -14.02
C SER A 17 0.78 14.47 -13.52
N PRO A 18 1.04 13.27 -12.96
CA PRO A 18 2.40 12.86 -12.60
C PRO A 18 3.42 12.99 -13.75
N GLU A 19 3.00 12.68 -14.97
CA GLU A 19 3.82 12.76 -16.18
C GLU A 19 4.11 14.22 -16.57
N GLU A 20 3.09 15.08 -16.56
CA GLU A 20 3.25 16.52 -16.83
C GLU A 20 4.14 17.20 -15.78
N LEU A 21 3.98 16.82 -14.52
CA LEU A 21 4.83 17.31 -13.44
C LEU A 21 6.29 16.89 -13.66
N ALA A 22 6.53 15.63 -14.05
CA ALA A 22 7.88 15.12 -14.32
C ALA A 22 8.57 15.88 -15.46
N GLU A 23 7.82 16.17 -16.53
CA GLU A 23 8.33 16.95 -17.66
C GLU A 23 8.71 18.37 -17.22
N ARG A 24 7.84 19.05 -16.47
CA ARG A 24 8.08 20.41 -15.96
C ARG A 24 9.28 20.48 -15.01
N LEU A 25 9.39 19.53 -14.09
CA LEU A 25 10.54 19.43 -13.19
C LEU A 25 11.84 19.28 -13.98
N THR A 26 11.82 18.41 -15.00
CA THR A 26 13.00 18.20 -15.87
C THR A 26 13.36 19.47 -16.63
N MET A 27 12.38 20.23 -17.14
CA MET A 27 12.63 21.51 -17.84
C MET A 27 13.30 22.58 -16.96
N ILE A 28 13.06 22.56 -15.65
CA ILE A 28 13.68 23.50 -14.69
C ILE A 28 14.98 22.97 -14.07
N GLY A 29 15.51 21.85 -14.59
CA GLY A 29 16.77 21.25 -14.15
C GLY A 29 16.65 20.23 -13.02
N LEU A 30 15.43 19.81 -12.66
CA LEU A 30 15.16 18.75 -11.69
C LEU A 30 14.78 17.48 -12.44
N GLU A 31 15.78 16.71 -12.85
CA GLU A 31 15.59 15.49 -13.64
C GLU A 31 14.74 14.43 -12.88
N VAL A 32 13.75 13.88 -13.58
CA VAL A 32 12.91 12.79 -13.07
C VAL A 32 13.21 11.50 -13.85
N GLU A 33 13.90 10.57 -13.18
CA GLU A 33 14.32 9.30 -13.77
C GLU A 33 13.14 8.35 -14.06
N SER A 34 12.15 8.30 -13.16
CA SER A 34 11.00 7.42 -13.32
C SER A 34 9.76 7.94 -12.59
N VAL A 35 8.60 7.52 -13.09
CA VAL A 35 7.30 7.69 -12.44
C VAL A 35 6.69 6.31 -12.25
N GLU A 36 6.46 5.94 -10.99
CA GLU A 36 5.95 4.61 -10.61
C GLU A 36 4.56 4.74 -9.98
N LYS A 37 3.60 3.97 -10.49
CA LYS A 37 2.24 3.91 -9.92
C LYS A 37 2.19 2.89 -8.78
N VAL A 38 1.87 3.36 -7.57
CA VAL A 38 1.86 2.52 -6.36
C VAL A 38 0.58 1.69 -6.21
N SER A 39 -0.53 2.12 -6.83
CA SER A 39 -1.80 1.39 -6.74
C SER A 39 -1.80 0.13 -7.62
N GLY A 40 -1.99 -1.04 -7.02
CA GLY A 40 -2.31 -2.28 -7.73
C GLY A 40 -3.82 -2.42 -7.98
N GLY A 41 -4.20 -3.08 -9.08
CA GLY A 41 -5.59 -3.33 -9.49
C GLY A 41 -6.27 -4.43 -8.67
N PHE A 42 -6.18 -4.35 -7.35
CA PHE A 42 -6.78 -5.33 -6.46
C PHE A 42 -8.14 -4.83 -5.97
N GLU A 43 -9.13 -5.71 -6.02
CA GLU A 43 -10.46 -5.48 -5.46
C GLU A 43 -10.65 -6.33 -4.20
N GLY A 44 -11.46 -5.85 -3.25
CA GLY A 44 -11.80 -6.61 -2.05
C GLY A 44 -10.73 -6.65 -0.96
N ILE A 45 -9.66 -5.86 -1.06
CA ILE A 45 -8.68 -5.71 0.03
C ILE A 45 -9.25 -4.75 1.07
N VAL A 46 -9.34 -5.25 2.30
CA VAL A 46 -9.84 -4.51 3.47
C VAL A 46 -8.83 -4.57 4.62
N VAL A 47 -8.91 -3.60 5.51
CA VAL A 47 -8.16 -3.62 6.78
C VAL A 47 -8.91 -4.51 7.76
N ALA A 48 -8.21 -5.45 8.39
CA ALA A 48 -8.75 -6.33 9.42
C ALA A 48 -7.83 -6.36 10.64
N GLU A 49 -8.42 -6.54 11.81
CA GLU A 49 -7.72 -6.67 13.08
C GLU A 49 -7.46 -8.15 13.40
N VAL A 50 -6.26 -8.47 13.90
CA VAL A 50 -5.94 -9.81 14.41
C VAL A 50 -6.36 -9.90 15.88
N LEU A 51 -7.34 -10.75 16.17
CA LEU A 51 -7.88 -10.96 17.52
C LEU A 51 -7.08 -12.01 18.29
N SER A 52 -6.61 -13.06 17.62
CA SER A 52 -5.76 -14.09 18.22
C SER A 52 -4.83 -14.75 17.19
N LYS A 53 -3.72 -15.32 17.67
CA LYS A 53 -2.74 -16.08 16.90
C LYS A 53 -2.33 -17.32 17.68
N GLU A 54 -2.64 -18.50 17.17
CA GLU A 54 -2.32 -19.79 17.78
C GLU A 54 -1.47 -20.65 16.83
N PRO A 55 -0.60 -21.53 17.31
CA PRO A 55 0.17 -22.42 16.45
C PRO A 55 -0.74 -23.39 15.69
N HIS A 56 -0.44 -23.65 14.42
CA HIS A 56 -1.18 -24.64 13.64
C HIS A 56 -0.85 -26.05 14.16
N PRO A 57 -1.85 -26.90 14.45
CA PRO A 57 -1.63 -28.22 15.06
C PRO A 57 -0.76 -29.15 14.20
N ASP A 58 -0.90 -29.05 12.87
CA ASP A 58 -0.19 -29.91 11.91
C ASP A 58 0.95 -29.21 11.16
N ALA A 59 1.35 -27.99 11.54
CA ALA A 59 2.37 -27.24 10.81
C ALA A 59 3.15 -26.25 11.68
N ASP A 60 4.42 -26.56 11.93
CA ASP A 60 5.31 -25.80 12.84
C ASP A 60 5.58 -24.36 12.41
N ARG A 61 5.41 -24.03 11.12
CA ARG A 61 5.68 -22.71 10.54
C ARG A 61 4.42 -21.89 10.26
N LEU A 62 3.25 -22.40 10.63
CA LEU A 62 1.96 -21.74 10.38
C LEU A 62 1.25 -21.41 11.69
N SER A 63 0.42 -20.38 11.63
CA SER A 63 -0.46 -19.97 12.71
C SER A 63 -1.91 -19.93 12.24
N LEU A 64 -2.82 -20.29 13.13
CA LEU A 64 -4.24 -20.04 13.01
C LEU A 64 -4.54 -18.67 13.61
N CYS A 65 -4.79 -17.69 12.74
CA CYS A 65 -5.14 -16.34 13.13
C CYS A 65 -6.66 -16.16 13.08
N LYS A 66 -7.25 -15.67 14.16
CA LYS A 66 -8.63 -15.18 14.14
C LYS A 66 -8.59 -13.69 13.85
N VAL A 67 -9.27 -13.25 12.80
CA VAL A 67 -9.29 -11.85 12.35
C VAL A 67 -10.70 -11.31 12.26
N ASN A 68 -10.87 -10.00 12.40
CA ASN A 68 -12.14 -9.30 12.21
C ASN A 68 -11.98 -8.15 11.20
N ASP A 69 -12.76 -8.18 10.13
CA ASP A 69 -12.76 -7.19 9.04
C ASP A 69 -13.81 -6.08 9.24
N GLY A 70 -14.42 -6.00 10.41
CA GLY A 70 -15.52 -5.09 10.75
C GLY A 70 -16.90 -5.64 10.37
N THR A 71 -16.98 -6.71 9.57
CA THR A 71 -18.24 -7.37 9.18
C THR A 71 -18.44 -8.71 9.87
N GLY A 72 -17.35 -9.33 10.33
CA GLY A 72 -17.39 -10.56 11.09
C GLY A 72 -16.01 -11.13 11.36
N GLU A 73 -15.99 -12.19 12.16
CA GLU A 73 -14.77 -12.91 12.48
C GLU A 73 -14.52 -14.02 11.45
N ARG A 74 -13.25 -14.18 11.05
CA ARG A 74 -12.79 -15.22 10.13
C ARG A 74 -11.53 -15.87 10.68
N GLN A 75 -11.31 -17.12 10.31
CA GLN A 75 -10.09 -17.85 10.61
C GLN A 75 -9.20 -17.90 9.36
N ILE A 76 -7.94 -17.48 9.50
CA ILE A 76 -6.95 -17.44 8.42
C ILE A 76 -5.70 -18.20 8.86
N VAL A 77 -5.20 -19.08 8.00
CA VAL A 77 -3.89 -19.70 8.16
C VAL A 77 -2.83 -18.72 7.65
N CYS A 78 -1.91 -18.29 8.50
CA CYS A 78 -0.85 -17.35 8.16
C CYS A 78 0.53 -17.93 8.48
N GLY A 79 1.50 -17.74 7.58
CA GLY A 79 2.90 -18.18 7.77
C GLY A 79 3.89 -17.07 8.12
N ALA A 80 3.40 -15.85 8.35
CA ALA A 80 4.20 -14.68 8.71
C ALA A 80 4.28 -14.45 10.23
#